data_AF-A0A8D7ZXH6-F1
#
_entry.id   AF-A0A8D7ZXH6-F1
#
_cell.length_a   1.000
_cell.length_b   1.000
_cell.length_c   1.000
_cell.angle_alpha   90.00
_cell.angle_beta   90.00
_cell.angle_gamma   90.00
#
_symmetry.space_group_name_H-M   'P 1'
#
loop_
_entity.id
_entity.type
_entity.pdbx_description
1 polymer ?
#
loop_
_entity_poly.entity_id
_entity_poly.type
_entity_poly.pdbx_seq_one_letter_code
_entity_poly.pdbx_strand_id
1 'polypeptide(L)'
;MNVLLQHGISINNRAIEVTLRCFVCDTPARAMLRGVIGHNGYASCLKCVTEGEYCYSHGKMIFPELNAALRTDSAFRSRTYEGHHKHDSILEEITRLDMIKDFPIGDALHLIDLGITKRFLVGWKSGILGNQNARWSAAQIQEISNFLKLCKLPKEIQRPLRGLENLPRWKGTEFRTFLLYASIVVVTKFFTSKEIIDHFLHFFCAIQICSRQNQSINNYKVARCLIKDFLEGVKILYGDHMFCSNLHSLIHLVDDVERFGPLGKFDAYPFESKLFCIKNLIRSGNKPLSQVAKRIIEIQQNVNVLDTSEEDQSPQLIAQLGSEEAPQELATLINEKQLELYAGIKIKNFCINSKHNEDSWIISKLKNIFKITLVLHDTDTGNVLLYGKYLSNQFDFFTTPLRSSSLLIYASNLELGCAKLLPLSDLLSKMVSIETRQKSLPKCVFLPLIHSLM
;
A
#
# COMPACT_ATOMS: atom_id res chain seq x y z
N MET A 1 -13.97 -27.96 -6.16
CA MET A 1 -14.25 -26.72 -5.41
C MET A 1 -15.61 -26.79 -4.69
N ASN A 2 -16.73 -26.98 -5.39
CA ASN A 2 -18.07 -27.06 -4.76
C ASN A 2 -18.14 -28.02 -3.55
N VAL A 3 -17.57 -29.22 -3.67
CA VAL A 3 -17.49 -30.18 -2.55
C VAL A 3 -16.76 -29.59 -1.33
N LEU A 4 -15.62 -28.93 -1.53
CA LEU A 4 -14.85 -28.29 -0.45
C LEU A 4 -15.63 -27.13 0.18
N LEU A 5 -16.30 -26.31 -0.64
CA LEU A 5 -17.09 -25.18 -0.15
C LEU A 5 -18.36 -25.61 0.59
N GLN A 6 -18.89 -26.80 0.29
CA GLN A 6 -20.08 -27.35 0.95
C GLN A 6 -19.76 -28.13 2.22
N HIS A 7 -18.70 -28.94 2.20
CA HIS A 7 -18.41 -29.89 3.27
C HIS A 7 -17.21 -29.50 4.13
N GLY A 8 -16.41 -28.52 3.72
CA GLY A 8 -15.17 -28.16 4.41
C GLY A 8 -14.13 -29.27 4.34
N ILE A 9 -13.22 -29.27 5.31
CA ILE A 9 -12.21 -30.32 5.53
C ILE A 9 -12.15 -30.71 7.01
N SER A 10 -11.65 -31.90 7.33
CA SER A 10 -11.41 -32.34 8.71
C SER A 10 -9.92 -32.42 9.00
N ILE A 11 -9.45 -31.70 10.01
CA ILE A 11 -8.05 -31.74 10.50
C ILE A 11 -8.08 -31.99 12.00
N ASN A 12 -7.41 -33.03 12.48
CA ASN A 12 -7.37 -33.42 13.90
C ASN A 12 -8.79 -33.53 14.52
N ASN A 13 -9.72 -34.17 13.80
CA ASN A 13 -11.13 -34.31 14.17
C ASN A 13 -11.89 -32.99 14.36
N ARG A 14 -11.36 -31.86 13.86
CA ARG A 14 -12.06 -30.58 13.80
C ARG A 14 -12.53 -30.33 12.38
N ALA A 15 -13.84 -30.13 12.21
CA ALA A 15 -14.41 -29.67 10.96
C ALA A 15 -14.04 -28.20 10.74
N ILE A 16 -13.43 -27.91 9.60
CA ILE A 16 -12.99 -26.58 9.19
C ILE A 16 -13.77 -26.21 7.95
N GLU A 17 -14.53 -25.12 8.05
CA GLU A 17 -15.21 -24.54 6.89
C GLU A 17 -14.18 -23.93 5.93
N VAL A 18 -14.39 -24.13 4.64
CA VAL A 18 -13.57 -23.57 3.58
C VAL A 18 -14.42 -22.62 2.75
N THR A 19 -13.96 -21.37 2.64
CA THR A 19 -14.61 -20.35 1.80
C THR A 19 -13.63 -19.85 0.74
N LEU A 20 -14.12 -19.64 -0.48
CA LEU A 20 -13.36 -18.95 -1.51
C LEU A 20 -13.38 -17.45 -1.21
N ARG A 21 -12.20 -16.87 -1.03
CA ARG A 21 -12.09 -15.45 -0.69
C ARG A 21 -12.28 -14.55 -1.92
N CYS A 22 -11.42 -14.69 -2.92
CA CYS A 22 -11.47 -13.91 -4.16
C CYS A 22 -10.50 -14.45 -5.22
N PHE A 23 -10.62 -13.97 -6.45
CA PHE A 23 -9.65 -14.15 -7.53
C PHE A 23 -8.81 -12.89 -7.73
N VAL A 24 -7.53 -12.94 -7.32
CA VAL A 24 -6.57 -11.87 -7.56
C VAL A 24 -5.79 -12.15 -8.84
N CYS A 25 -6.03 -11.34 -9.86
CA CYS A 25 -5.30 -11.42 -11.12
C CYS A 25 -5.34 -10.08 -11.90
N ASP A 26 -4.51 -9.98 -12.93
CA ASP A 26 -4.48 -8.81 -13.80
C ASP A 26 -5.77 -8.67 -14.62
N THR A 27 -5.94 -7.53 -15.29
CA THR A 27 -7.18 -7.22 -16.01
C THR A 27 -7.48 -8.20 -17.16
N PRO A 28 -6.50 -8.60 -18.02
CA PRO A 28 -6.74 -9.63 -19.03
C PRO A 28 -7.15 -10.99 -18.46
N ALA A 29 -6.48 -11.48 -17.41
CA ALA A 29 -6.83 -12.75 -16.81
C ALA A 29 -8.21 -12.69 -16.13
N ARG A 30 -8.57 -11.58 -15.47
CA ARG A 30 -9.93 -11.39 -14.93
C ARG A 30 -11.00 -11.48 -16.00
N ALA A 31 -10.80 -10.82 -17.14
CA ALA A 31 -11.76 -10.86 -18.23
C ALA A 31 -11.91 -12.27 -18.81
N MET A 32 -10.81 -12.98 -19.00
CA MET A 32 -10.80 -14.37 -19.48
C MET A 32 -11.50 -15.31 -18.49
N LEU A 33 -11.15 -15.25 -17.20
CA LEU A 33 -11.75 -16.11 -16.17
C LEU A 33 -13.26 -15.89 -16.03
N ARG A 34 -13.74 -14.67 -16.27
CA ARG A 34 -15.16 -14.35 -16.23
C ARG A 34 -15.88 -14.59 -17.56
N GLY A 35 -15.15 -14.83 -18.65
CA GLY A 35 -15.74 -14.95 -19.98
C GLY A 35 -16.35 -13.65 -20.50
N VAL A 36 -15.72 -12.51 -20.22
CA VAL A 36 -16.24 -11.17 -20.57
C VAL A 36 -15.31 -10.44 -21.53
N ILE A 37 -15.81 -9.34 -22.12
CA ILE A 37 -15.01 -8.51 -23.00
C ILE A 37 -13.81 -7.88 -22.27
N GLY A 38 -12.70 -7.72 -22.98
CA GLY A 38 -11.49 -7.13 -22.43
C GLY A 38 -11.61 -5.62 -22.25
N HIS A 39 -10.67 -5.02 -21.51
CA HIS A 39 -10.65 -3.61 -21.07
C HIS A 39 -10.72 -2.53 -22.17
N ASN A 40 -10.59 -2.90 -23.45
CA ASN A 40 -10.75 -2.02 -24.61
C ASN A 40 -12.10 -2.20 -25.32
N GLY A 41 -13.05 -2.90 -24.71
CA GLY A 41 -14.40 -3.06 -25.23
C GLY A 41 -15.37 -1.99 -24.69
N TYR A 42 -16.44 -1.73 -25.43
CA TYR A 42 -17.48 -0.76 -25.06
C TYR A 42 -18.12 -1.09 -23.70
N ALA A 43 -18.59 -2.32 -23.47
CA ALA A 43 -19.16 -2.73 -22.17
C ALA A 43 -18.14 -3.41 -21.23
N SER A 44 -16.89 -2.90 -21.13
CA SER A 44 -15.79 -3.64 -20.49
C SER A 44 -15.59 -3.40 -18.99
N CYS A 45 -16.32 -2.46 -18.39
CA CYS A 45 -16.28 -2.32 -16.95
C CYS A 45 -16.80 -3.60 -16.27
N LEU A 46 -15.98 -4.12 -15.36
CA LEU A 46 -16.22 -5.38 -14.66
C LEU A 46 -17.23 -5.25 -13.51
N LYS A 47 -17.53 -4.02 -13.07
CA LYS A 47 -18.34 -3.72 -11.87
C LYS A 47 -19.61 -2.93 -12.16
N CYS A 48 -19.66 -2.13 -13.23
CA CYS A 48 -20.85 -1.34 -13.59
C CYS A 48 -21.22 -1.50 -15.08
N VAL A 49 -22.41 -1.00 -15.41
CA VAL A 49 -23.00 -1.11 -16.75
C VAL A 49 -22.58 -0.01 -17.73
N THR A 50 -21.64 0.86 -17.34
CA THR A 50 -21.23 1.98 -18.19
C THR A 50 -20.80 1.50 -19.58
N GLU A 51 -21.17 2.28 -20.60
CA GLU A 51 -20.71 2.09 -21.96
C GLU A 51 -19.55 3.03 -22.24
N GLY A 52 -18.44 2.45 -22.67
CA GLY A 52 -17.27 3.20 -23.10
C GLY A 52 -17.49 3.84 -24.46
N GLU A 53 -16.76 4.91 -24.73
CA GLU A 53 -16.74 5.60 -26.01
C GLU A 53 -15.32 5.66 -26.56
N TYR A 54 -15.18 5.65 -27.88
CA TYR A 54 -13.86 5.74 -28.52
C TYR A 54 -13.45 7.21 -28.68
N CYS A 55 -12.43 7.62 -27.93
CA CYS A 55 -11.85 8.97 -28.02
C CYS A 55 -10.91 9.05 -29.24
N TYR A 56 -11.45 9.47 -30.39
CA TYR A 56 -10.71 9.54 -31.66
C TYR A 56 -9.45 10.42 -31.58
N SER A 57 -9.51 11.56 -30.89
CA SER A 57 -8.38 12.49 -30.74
C SER A 57 -7.19 11.89 -29.98
N HIS A 58 -7.40 10.83 -29.21
CA HIS A 58 -6.36 10.17 -28.41
C HIS A 58 -6.22 8.67 -28.71
N GLY A 59 -6.97 8.15 -29.70
CA GLY A 59 -6.88 6.77 -30.19
C GLY A 59 -7.14 5.69 -29.12
N LYS A 60 -8.14 5.87 -28.24
CA LYS A 60 -8.37 4.95 -27.11
C LYS A 60 -9.81 4.94 -26.61
N MET A 61 -10.20 3.84 -25.97
CA MET A 61 -11.47 3.73 -25.25
C MET A 61 -11.43 4.48 -23.91
N ILE A 62 -12.51 5.19 -23.61
CA ILE A 62 -12.72 5.92 -22.36
C ILE A 62 -14.10 5.63 -21.77
N PHE A 63 -14.24 5.82 -20.45
CA PHE A 63 -15.43 5.54 -19.64
C PHE A 63 -15.71 6.74 -18.72
N PRO A 64 -16.13 7.89 -19.28
CA PRO A 64 -16.27 9.12 -18.52
C PRO A 64 -17.46 9.11 -17.55
N GLU A 65 -18.47 8.27 -17.76
CA GLU A 65 -19.60 8.15 -16.84
C GLU A 65 -19.16 7.47 -15.52
N LEU A 66 -19.51 8.08 -14.39
CA LEU A 66 -19.10 7.62 -13.05
C LEU A 66 -20.25 7.13 -12.17
N ASN A 67 -21.50 7.33 -12.60
CA ASN A 67 -22.69 7.00 -11.82
C ASN A 67 -23.51 5.86 -12.46
N ALA A 68 -22.89 5.03 -13.30
CA ALA A 68 -23.55 3.89 -13.91
C ALA A 68 -23.98 2.85 -12.87
N ALA A 69 -25.10 2.17 -13.12
CA ALA A 69 -25.60 1.12 -12.24
C ALA A 69 -24.58 -0.03 -12.10
N LEU A 70 -24.49 -0.59 -10.90
CA LEU A 70 -23.60 -1.73 -10.63
C LEU A 70 -24.14 -3.01 -11.26
N ARG A 71 -23.22 -3.88 -11.71
CA ARG A 71 -23.55 -5.23 -12.15
C ARG A 71 -23.87 -6.11 -10.95
N THR A 72 -24.76 -7.09 -11.14
CA THR A 72 -25.06 -8.11 -10.13
C THR A 72 -24.72 -9.51 -10.64
N ASP A 73 -24.43 -10.42 -9.72
CA ASP A 73 -24.17 -11.83 -10.03
C ASP A 73 -25.40 -12.49 -10.69
N SER A 74 -26.60 -12.21 -10.19
CA SER A 74 -27.84 -12.75 -10.77
C SER A 74 -28.04 -12.32 -12.22
N ALA A 75 -27.90 -11.03 -12.52
CA ALA A 75 -28.05 -10.49 -13.87
C ALA A 75 -26.93 -10.93 -14.83
N PHE A 76 -25.73 -11.16 -14.29
CA PHE A 76 -24.61 -11.75 -15.02
C PHE A 76 -24.94 -13.17 -15.47
N ARG A 77 -25.39 -14.03 -14.54
CA ARG A 77 -25.76 -15.43 -14.79
C ARG A 77 -27.00 -15.57 -15.68
N SER A 78 -27.94 -14.63 -15.61
CA SER A 78 -29.10 -14.58 -16.52
C SER A 78 -28.80 -13.96 -17.88
N ARG A 79 -27.51 -13.68 -18.17
CA ARG A 79 -27.06 -13.11 -19.45
C ARG A 79 -27.71 -11.78 -19.83
N THR A 80 -28.11 -10.98 -18.83
CA THR A 80 -28.73 -9.65 -19.05
C THR A 80 -27.78 -8.64 -19.70
N TYR A 81 -26.46 -8.88 -19.65
CA TYR A 81 -25.44 -7.97 -20.16
C TYR A 81 -24.86 -8.46 -21.50
N GLU A 82 -25.67 -8.47 -22.57
CA GLU A 82 -25.31 -9.10 -23.86
C GLU A 82 -23.94 -8.66 -24.40
N GLY A 83 -23.67 -7.35 -24.51
CA GLY A 83 -22.39 -6.81 -25.00
C GLY A 83 -21.18 -7.00 -24.07
N HIS A 84 -21.41 -7.46 -22.84
CA HIS A 84 -20.35 -7.71 -21.85
C HIS A 84 -19.82 -9.16 -21.92
N HIS A 85 -20.67 -10.13 -22.28
CA HIS A 85 -20.31 -11.55 -22.29
C HIS A 85 -19.61 -11.94 -23.59
N LYS A 86 -18.63 -12.83 -23.50
CA LYS A 86 -17.94 -13.46 -24.64
C LYS A 86 -18.15 -14.96 -24.71
N HIS A 87 -18.14 -15.63 -23.56
CA HIS A 87 -18.38 -17.05 -23.44
C HIS A 87 -18.82 -17.38 -22.02
N ASP A 88 -19.40 -18.56 -21.84
CA ASP A 88 -19.73 -19.06 -20.52
C ASP A 88 -18.44 -19.42 -19.77
N SER A 89 -18.34 -19.03 -18.50
CA SER A 89 -17.22 -19.41 -17.66
C SER A 89 -17.59 -20.61 -16.80
N ILE A 90 -16.70 -21.61 -16.75
CA ILE A 90 -16.81 -22.73 -15.81
C ILE A 90 -16.87 -22.28 -14.35
N LEU A 91 -16.38 -21.08 -14.03
CA LEU A 91 -16.48 -20.53 -12.68
C LEU A 91 -17.92 -20.21 -12.28
N GLU A 92 -18.83 -20.02 -13.24
CA GLU A 92 -20.26 -19.87 -12.97
C GLU A 92 -20.85 -21.15 -12.37
N GLU A 93 -20.26 -22.33 -12.55
CA GLU A 93 -20.72 -23.55 -11.88
C GLU A 93 -20.42 -23.55 -10.36
N ILE A 94 -19.62 -22.59 -9.88
CA ILE A 94 -19.32 -22.45 -8.46
C ILE A 94 -20.47 -21.67 -7.79
N THR A 95 -21.28 -22.38 -6.99
CA THR A 95 -22.53 -21.83 -6.42
C THR A 95 -22.30 -20.76 -5.35
N ARG A 96 -21.18 -20.82 -4.64
CA ARG A 96 -20.78 -19.83 -3.61
C ARG A 96 -19.74 -18.83 -4.14
N LEU A 97 -19.80 -18.48 -5.42
CA LEU A 97 -18.94 -17.48 -6.06
C LEU A 97 -19.80 -16.38 -6.69
N ASP A 98 -19.55 -15.14 -6.30
CA ASP A 98 -20.13 -13.94 -6.90
C ASP A 98 -19.25 -13.49 -8.08
N MET A 99 -19.77 -13.62 -9.31
CA MET A 99 -19.05 -13.32 -10.55
C MET A 99 -18.68 -11.83 -10.72
N ILE A 100 -19.24 -10.94 -9.89
CA ILE A 100 -18.93 -9.51 -9.89
C ILE A 100 -18.03 -9.14 -8.71
N LYS A 101 -18.41 -9.55 -7.49
CA LYS A 101 -17.80 -9.06 -6.26
C LYS A 101 -16.56 -9.85 -5.85
N ASP A 102 -16.47 -11.15 -6.15
CA ASP A 102 -15.31 -12.00 -5.81
C ASP A 102 -14.13 -11.87 -6.77
N PHE A 103 -14.26 -11.01 -7.76
CA PHE A 103 -13.18 -10.57 -8.65
C PHE A 103 -12.83 -9.12 -8.35
N PRO A 104 -11.97 -8.85 -7.35
CA PRO A 104 -11.53 -7.49 -7.05
C PRO A 104 -10.84 -6.87 -8.27
N ILE A 105 -11.13 -5.61 -8.54
CA ILE A 105 -10.43 -4.80 -9.53
C ILE A 105 -9.46 -3.81 -8.90
N GLY A 106 -9.62 -3.54 -7.61
CA GLY A 106 -8.80 -2.66 -6.78
C GLY A 106 -7.38 -3.16 -6.45
N ASP A 107 -6.75 -3.97 -7.30
CA ASP A 107 -5.39 -4.47 -7.05
C ASP A 107 -4.38 -3.32 -6.97
N ALA A 108 -3.68 -3.21 -5.83
CA ALA A 108 -2.74 -2.13 -5.56
C ALA A 108 -1.65 -2.02 -6.64
N LEU A 109 -1.11 -3.15 -7.09
CA LEU A 109 0.00 -3.14 -8.06
C LEU A 109 -0.45 -2.59 -9.42
N HIS A 110 -1.47 -3.20 -10.02
CA HIS A 110 -1.86 -2.88 -11.40
C HIS A 110 -2.73 -1.64 -11.51
N LEU A 111 -3.63 -1.42 -10.55
CA LEU A 111 -4.53 -0.26 -10.58
C LEU A 111 -3.84 0.98 -10.02
N ILE A 112 -3.34 0.91 -8.78
CA ILE A 112 -2.90 2.10 -8.04
C ILE A 112 -1.45 2.48 -8.40
N ASP A 113 -0.52 1.54 -8.28
CA ASP A 113 0.91 1.82 -8.39
C ASP A 113 1.34 1.98 -9.85
N LEU A 114 1.12 0.95 -10.68
CA LEU A 114 1.48 0.96 -12.10
C LEU A 114 0.43 1.64 -13.00
N GLY A 115 -0.82 1.71 -12.56
CA GLY A 115 -1.92 2.30 -13.31
C GLY A 115 -2.01 3.81 -13.09
N ILE A 116 -2.48 4.24 -11.92
CA ILE A 116 -2.75 5.66 -11.63
C ILE A 116 -1.46 6.41 -11.29
N THR A 117 -0.72 5.98 -10.28
CA THR A 117 0.47 6.71 -9.76
C THR A 117 1.51 6.92 -10.85
N LYS A 118 1.88 5.85 -11.56
CA LYS A 118 2.80 5.93 -12.70
C LYS A 118 2.30 6.91 -13.77
N ARG A 119 1.01 6.85 -14.12
CA ARG A 119 0.42 7.70 -15.16
C ARG A 119 0.49 9.18 -14.79
N PHE A 120 0.15 9.55 -13.56
CA PHE A 120 0.24 10.93 -13.09
C PHE A 120 1.69 11.41 -13.01
N LEU A 121 2.61 10.60 -12.46
CA LEU A 121 4.03 10.95 -12.41
C LEU A 121 4.66 11.15 -13.80
N VAL A 122 4.40 10.24 -14.74
CA VAL A 122 4.87 10.37 -16.12
C VAL A 122 4.23 11.61 -16.74
N GLY A 123 2.93 11.81 -16.50
CA GLY A 123 2.14 12.95 -16.92
C GLY A 123 2.72 14.30 -16.52
N TRP A 124 2.98 14.50 -15.23
CA TRP A 124 3.56 15.72 -14.69
C TRP A 124 4.99 15.95 -15.17
N LYS A 125 5.77 14.88 -15.34
CA LYS A 125 7.15 14.95 -15.85
C LYS A 125 7.23 15.33 -17.33
N SER A 126 6.40 14.74 -18.19
CA SER A 126 6.47 14.97 -19.65
C SER A 126 5.54 16.07 -20.14
N GLY A 127 4.54 16.47 -19.34
CA GLY A 127 3.52 17.45 -19.72
C GLY A 127 2.38 16.87 -20.56
N ILE A 128 2.29 15.54 -20.71
CA ILE A 128 1.27 14.89 -21.56
C ILE A 128 -0.15 14.94 -20.99
N LEU A 129 -0.34 15.46 -19.77
CA LEU A 129 -1.67 15.64 -19.18
C LEU A 129 -2.41 16.87 -19.72
N GLY A 130 -1.77 17.70 -20.55
CA GLY A 130 -2.38 18.87 -21.17
C GLY A 130 -2.52 20.11 -20.26
N ASN A 131 -2.35 19.96 -18.96
CA ASN A 131 -2.40 21.08 -18.00
C ASN A 131 -0.99 21.60 -17.67
N GLN A 132 -0.67 22.81 -18.12
CA GLN A 132 0.64 23.41 -17.90
C GLN A 132 0.94 23.70 -16.42
N ASN A 133 -0.08 23.96 -15.60
CA ASN A 133 0.09 24.16 -14.14
C ASN A 133 0.42 22.85 -13.41
N ALA A 134 0.18 21.71 -14.05
CA ALA A 134 0.51 20.39 -13.54
C ALA A 134 1.81 19.83 -14.15
N ARG A 135 2.59 20.64 -14.88
CA ARG A 135 3.84 20.21 -15.50
C ARG A 135 5.03 20.69 -14.70
N TRP A 136 5.95 19.79 -14.37
CA TRP A 136 7.22 20.17 -13.74
C TRP A 136 8.23 20.67 -14.77
N SER A 137 8.96 21.73 -14.41
CA SER A 137 10.10 22.22 -15.17
C SER A 137 11.30 21.27 -15.07
N ALA A 138 12.27 21.41 -15.96
CA ALA A 138 13.50 20.61 -15.91
C ALA A 138 14.26 20.78 -14.57
N ALA A 139 14.27 22.00 -14.03
CA ALA A 139 14.89 22.28 -12.73
C ALA A 139 14.13 21.57 -11.59
N GLN A 140 12.79 21.64 -11.58
CA GLN A 140 11.97 20.92 -10.60
C GLN A 140 12.18 19.41 -10.70
N ILE A 141 12.22 18.84 -11.91
CA ILE A 141 12.49 17.41 -12.12
C ILE A 141 13.83 17.01 -11.52
N GLN A 142 14.90 17.80 -11.74
CA GLN A 142 16.21 17.52 -11.17
C GLN A 142 16.20 17.60 -9.64
N GLU A 143 15.52 18.60 -9.07
CA GLU A 143 15.40 18.77 -7.62
C GLU A 143 14.59 17.64 -6.97
N ILE A 144 13.47 17.24 -7.59
CA ILE A 144 12.67 16.08 -7.16
C ILE A 144 13.53 14.81 -7.24
N SER A 145 14.24 14.58 -8.34
CA SER A 145 15.14 13.43 -8.48
C SER A 145 16.17 13.36 -7.36
N ASN A 146 16.79 14.49 -7.02
CA ASN A 146 17.77 14.57 -5.94
C ASN A 146 17.13 14.33 -4.57
N PHE A 147 15.95 14.92 -4.33
CA PHE A 147 15.18 14.69 -3.11
C PHE A 147 14.85 13.20 -2.91
N LEU A 148 14.35 12.53 -3.95
CA LEU A 148 13.98 11.11 -3.90
C LEU A 148 15.19 10.21 -3.61
N LYS A 149 16.34 10.48 -4.26
CA LYS A 149 17.58 9.71 -4.04
C LYS A 149 18.14 9.86 -2.62
N LEU A 150 17.94 11.02 -1.99
CA LEU A 150 18.42 11.32 -0.65
C LEU A 150 17.43 10.92 0.46
N CYS A 151 16.22 10.49 0.09
CA CYS A 151 15.20 10.08 1.01
C CYS A 151 15.62 8.78 1.71
N LYS A 152 15.90 8.87 3.02
CA LYS A 152 16.15 7.69 3.87
C LYS A 152 14.82 7.13 4.34
N LEU A 153 14.65 5.84 4.19
CA LEU A 153 13.41 5.13 4.50
C LEU A 153 13.70 3.99 5.48
N PRO A 154 12.73 3.62 6.32
CA PRO A 154 12.90 2.54 7.27
C PRO A 154 13.28 1.20 6.61
N LYS A 155 13.89 0.31 7.38
CA LYS A 155 14.42 -0.99 6.92
C LYS A 155 13.41 -1.88 6.20
N GLU A 156 12.11 -1.76 6.51
CA GLU A 156 11.04 -2.52 5.86
C GLU A 156 10.84 -2.11 4.40
N ILE A 157 11.27 -0.89 4.03
CA ILE A 157 11.25 -0.40 2.67
C ILE A 157 12.59 -0.73 2.00
N GLN A 158 12.71 -1.99 1.58
CA GLN A 158 13.96 -2.56 1.05
C GLN A 158 14.52 -1.85 -0.19
N ARG A 159 13.66 -1.14 -0.94
CA ARG A 159 14.05 -0.51 -2.19
C ARG A 159 14.05 1.01 -2.05
N PRO A 160 15.22 1.67 -2.17
CA PRO A 160 15.28 3.13 -2.15
C PRO A 160 14.61 3.71 -3.40
N LEU A 161 14.11 4.94 -3.27
CA LEU A 161 13.52 5.67 -4.39
C LEU A 161 14.62 6.14 -5.35
N ARG A 162 14.43 5.86 -6.64
CA ARG A 162 15.29 6.39 -7.70
C ARG A 162 14.82 7.77 -8.13
N GLY A 163 15.66 8.50 -8.85
CA GLY A 163 15.25 9.76 -9.47
C GLY A 163 14.24 9.55 -10.61
N LEU A 164 13.55 10.63 -10.98
CA LEU A 164 12.55 10.67 -12.05
C LEU A 164 13.15 10.38 -13.44
N GLU A 165 14.45 10.50 -13.64
CA GLU A 165 15.13 10.09 -14.87
C GLU A 165 14.99 8.57 -15.14
N ASN A 166 14.79 7.78 -14.07
CA ASN A 166 14.62 6.33 -14.14
C ASN A 166 13.14 5.90 -14.09
N LEU A 167 12.20 6.85 -14.15
CA LEU A 167 10.76 6.59 -13.99
C LEU A 167 10.21 5.46 -14.89
N PRO A 168 10.61 5.32 -16.18
CA PRO A 168 10.17 4.19 -17.01
C PRO A 168 10.58 2.81 -16.48
N ARG A 169 11.64 2.75 -15.67
CA ARG A 169 12.22 1.52 -15.10
C ARG A 169 11.84 1.30 -13.62
N TRP A 170 11.05 2.18 -13.02
CA TRP A 170 10.54 1.98 -11.65
C TRP A 170 9.70 0.70 -11.57
N LYS A 171 9.92 -0.08 -10.50
CA LYS A 171 9.04 -1.21 -10.17
C LYS A 171 7.79 -0.72 -9.45
N GLY A 172 6.75 -1.55 -9.40
CA GLY A 172 5.53 -1.26 -8.63
C GLY A 172 5.82 -0.81 -7.20
N THR A 173 6.73 -1.49 -6.51
CA THR A 173 7.09 -1.13 -5.12
C THR A 173 7.64 0.28 -4.96
N GLU A 174 8.30 0.84 -5.97
CA GLU A 174 8.78 2.23 -5.93
C GLU A 174 7.64 3.22 -6.12
N PHE A 175 6.68 2.93 -7.01
CA PHE A 175 5.48 3.74 -7.14
C PHE A 175 4.65 3.70 -5.85
N ARG A 176 4.53 2.53 -5.23
CA ARG A 176 3.88 2.36 -3.92
C ARG A 176 4.55 3.21 -2.84
N THR A 177 5.86 3.08 -2.70
CA THR A 177 6.63 3.85 -1.72
C THR A 177 6.54 5.35 -1.98
N PHE A 178 6.60 5.77 -3.24
CA PHE A 178 6.39 7.16 -3.60
C PHE A 178 5.01 7.64 -3.15
N LEU A 179 3.93 6.97 -3.58
CA LEU A 179 2.57 7.38 -3.27
C LEU A 179 2.28 7.42 -1.77
N LEU A 180 2.76 6.43 -1.02
CA LEU A 180 2.41 6.30 0.39
C LEU A 180 3.20 7.24 1.30
N TYR A 181 4.40 7.68 0.89
CA TYR A 181 5.32 8.39 1.79
C TYR A 181 5.92 9.66 1.18
N ALA A 182 6.55 9.58 0.00
CA ALA A 182 7.29 10.72 -0.56
C ALA A 182 6.40 11.73 -1.33
N SER A 183 5.29 11.26 -1.90
CA SER A 183 4.48 12.05 -2.85
C SER A 183 3.86 13.26 -2.21
N ILE A 184 3.44 13.16 -0.93
CA ILE A 184 2.80 14.26 -0.23
C ILE A 184 3.73 15.46 -0.14
N VAL A 185 5.00 15.23 0.23
CA VAL A 185 6.03 16.28 0.32
C VAL A 185 6.38 16.80 -1.06
N VAL A 186 6.50 15.91 -2.06
CA VAL A 186 6.83 16.31 -3.44
C VAL A 186 5.73 17.20 -4.03
N VAL A 187 4.47 16.78 -3.94
CA VAL A 187 3.35 17.52 -4.52
C VAL A 187 3.16 18.87 -3.84
N THR A 188 3.15 18.93 -2.51
CA THR A 188 2.97 20.20 -1.78
C THR A 188 4.11 21.18 -2.00
N LYS A 189 5.32 20.68 -2.30
CA LYS A 189 6.51 21.51 -2.51
C LYS A 189 6.61 22.05 -3.93
N PHE A 190 6.39 21.19 -4.91
CA PHE A 190 6.82 21.46 -6.28
C PHE A 190 5.68 21.94 -7.19
N PHE A 191 4.43 21.85 -6.76
CA PHE A 191 3.33 22.53 -7.43
C PHE A 191 3.04 23.89 -6.81
N THR A 192 2.77 24.87 -7.66
CA THR A 192 2.33 26.21 -7.24
C THR A 192 0.81 26.35 -7.25
N SER A 193 0.13 25.61 -8.12
CA SER A 193 -1.34 25.59 -8.18
C SER A 193 -1.91 24.82 -7.01
N LYS A 194 -2.69 25.51 -6.18
CA LYS A 194 -3.41 24.93 -5.05
C LYS A 194 -4.43 23.90 -5.53
N GLU A 195 -5.06 24.13 -6.68
CA GLU A 195 -6.03 23.22 -7.29
C GLU A 195 -5.40 21.86 -7.62
N ILE A 196 -4.17 21.84 -8.16
CA ILE A 196 -3.44 20.59 -8.45
C ILE A 196 -3.07 19.85 -7.16
N ILE A 197 -2.63 20.59 -6.14
CA ILE A 197 -2.30 20.03 -4.83
C ILE A 197 -3.56 19.42 -4.20
N ASP A 198 -4.62 20.21 -4.04
CA ASP A 198 -5.88 19.79 -3.44
C ASP A 198 -6.46 18.58 -4.18
N HIS A 199 -6.46 18.58 -5.52
CA HIS A 199 -6.87 17.43 -6.32
C HIS A 199 -6.06 16.17 -6.00
N PHE A 200 -4.72 16.24 -5.93
CA PHE A 200 -3.90 15.08 -5.55
C PHE A 200 -4.18 14.63 -4.12
N LEU A 201 -4.43 15.55 -3.19
CA LEU A 201 -4.72 15.21 -1.80
C LEU A 201 -5.97 14.35 -1.64
N HIS A 202 -6.98 14.51 -2.51
CA HIS A 202 -8.15 13.63 -2.51
C HIS A 202 -7.75 12.17 -2.80
N PHE A 203 -6.96 11.94 -3.85
CA PHE A 203 -6.44 10.60 -4.16
C PHE A 203 -5.54 10.07 -3.05
N PHE A 204 -4.57 10.87 -2.59
CA PHE A 204 -3.65 10.47 -1.53
C PHE A 204 -4.40 10.07 -0.26
N CYS A 205 -5.35 10.89 0.22
CA CYS A 205 -6.11 10.59 1.43
C CYS A 205 -6.97 9.34 1.28
N ALA A 206 -7.62 9.14 0.13
CA ALA A 206 -8.41 7.94 -0.13
C ALA A 206 -7.55 6.67 -0.10
N ILE A 207 -6.37 6.69 -0.75
CA ILE A 207 -5.46 5.54 -0.74
C ILE A 207 -4.87 5.30 0.65
N GLN A 208 -4.57 6.35 1.41
CA GLN A 208 -4.14 6.21 2.81
C GLN A 208 -5.19 5.51 3.66
N ILE A 209 -6.47 5.86 3.52
CA ILE A 209 -7.58 5.16 4.21
C ILE A 209 -7.65 3.71 3.74
N CYS A 210 -7.67 3.48 2.43
CA CYS A 210 -7.84 2.14 1.85
C CYS A 210 -6.68 1.18 2.13
N SER A 211 -5.50 1.70 2.46
CA SER A 211 -4.32 0.89 2.74
C SER A 211 -4.24 0.38 4.17
N ARG A 212 -5.08 0.90 5.08
CA ARG A 212 -4.97 0.64 6.53
C ARG A 212 -5.95 -0.42 7.01
N GLN A 213 -5.54 -1.16 8.02
CA GLN A 213 -6.41 -2.11 8.71
C GLN A 213 -7.46 -1.39 9.57
N ASN A 214 -8.49 -2.13 9.99
CA ASN A 214 -9.48 -1.69 10.98
C ASN A 214 -10.16 -0.34 10.69
N GLN A 215 -10.47 -0.08 9.41
CA GLN A 215 -11.19 1.14 9.02
C GLN A 215 -12.65 1.06 9.44
N SER A 216 -13.20 2.19 9.89
CA SER A 216 -14.63 2.31 10.19
C SER A 216 -15.45 2.44 8.90
N ILE A 217 -16.74 2.11 8.99
CA ILE A 217 -17.69 2.35 7.90
C ILE A 217 -17.71 3.82 7.45
N ASN A 218 -17.51 4.77 8.38
CA ASN A 218 -17.46 6.19 8.07
C ASN A 218 -16.19 6.55 7.29
N ASN A 219 -15.05 5.91 7.58
CA ASN A 219 -13.83 6.11 6.81
C ASN A 219 -14.00 5.61 5.37
N TYR A 220 -14.72 4.50 5.15
CA TYR A 220 -15.03 4.05 3.80
C TYR A 220 -15.96 5.01 3.05
N LYS A 221 -16.96 5.61 3.73
CA LYS A 221 -17.78 6.67 3.12
C LYS A 221 -16.94 7.87 2.71
N VAL A 222 -16.04 8.33 3.59
CA VAL A 222 -15.09 9.42 3.30
C VAL A 222 -14.20 9.06 2.10
N ALA A 223 -13.63 7.85 2.06
CA ALA A 223 -12.81 7.40 0.94
C ALA A 223 -13.58 7.40 -0.39
N ARG A 224 -14.86 6.99 -0.41
CA ARG A 224 -15.71 7.05 -1.62
C ARG A 224 -15.89 8.48 -2.12
N CYS A 225 -16.19 9.42 -1.22
CA CYS A 225 -16.29 10.84 -1.56
C CYS A 225 -14.97 11.36 -2.14
N LEU A 226 -13.85 11.12 -1.45
CA LEU A 226 -12.53 11.55 -1.91
C LEU A 226 -12.16 10.98 -3.29
N ILE A 227 -12.46 9.71 -3.56
CA ILE A 227 -12.23 9.12 -4.89
C ILE A 227 -13.11 9.77 -5.95
N LYS A 228 -14.39 10.01 -5.64
CA LYS A 228 -15.31 10.67 -6.56
C LYS A 228 -14.86 12.09 -6.88
N ASP A 229 -14.50 12.88 -5.86
CA ASP A 229 -14.01 14.25 -6.01
C ASP A 229 -12.69 14.29 -6.80
N PHE A 230 -11.79 13.33 -6.56
CA PHE A 230 -10.59 13.17 -7.38
C PHE A 230 -10.94 12.93 -8.85
N LEU A 231 -11.83 11.98 -9.15
CA LEU A 231 -12.22 11.67 -10.53
C LEU A 231 -12.90 12.86 -11.20
N GLU A 232 -13.83 13.55 -10.53
CA GLU A 232 -14.44 14.77 -11.05
C GLU A 232 -13.38 15.85 -11.31
N GLY A 233 -12.42 16.01 -10.40
CA GLY A 233 -11.27 16.89 -10.60
C GLY A 233 -10.40 16.48 -11.79
N VAL A 234 -10.27 15.19 -12.12
CA VAL A 234 -9.55 14.76 -13.33
C VAL A 234 -10.23 15.27 -14.60
N LYS A 235 -11.57 15.23 -14.66
CA LYS A 235 -12.33 15.77 -15.80
C LYS A 235 -12.05 17.25 -16.00
N ILE A 236 -12.08 18.01 -14.90
CA ILE A 236 -11.92 19.46 -14.92
C ILE A 236 -10.47 19.84 -15.26
N LEU A 237 -9.49 19.19 -14.63
CA LEU A 237 -8.09 19.59 -14.70
C LEU A 237 -7.34 19.02 -15.89
N TYR A 238 -7.75 17.87 -16.41
CA TYR A 238 -7.03 17.14 -17.45
C TYR A 238 -7.93 16.69 -18.61
N GLY A 239 -9.24 16.54 -18.40
CA GLY A 239 -10.21 16.19 -19.45
C GLY A 239 -10.59 14.71 -19.51
N ASP A 240 -11.75 14.44 -20.14
CA ASP A 240 -12.39 13.12 -20.17
C ASP A 240 -11.58 12.05 -20.88
N HIS A 241 -10.66 12.45 -21.76
CA HIS A 241 -9.71 11.53 -22.38
C HIS A 241 -8.86 10.77 -21.35
N MET A 242 -8.82 11.21 -20.08
CA MET A 242 -8.11 10.50 -19.03
C MET A 242 -8.80 9.21 -18.56
N PHE A 243 -10.11 9.03 -18.80
CA PHE A 243 -10.95 7.95 -18.26
C PHE A 243 -10.79 6.60 -18.96
N CYS A 244 -9.56 6.15 -19.18
CA CYS A 244 -9.30 4.77 -19.58
C CYS A 244 -9.75 3.80 -18.46
N SER A 245 -9.88 2.50 -18.79
CA SER A 245 -10.39 1.45 -17.89
C SER A 245 -9.81 1.50 -16.46
N ASN A 246 -8.50 1.69 -16.30
CA ASN A 246 -7.87 1.82 -14.97
C ASN A 246 -8.37 3.05 -14.18
N LEU A 247 -8.51 4.22 -14.81
CA LEU A 247 -8.96 5.41 -14.09
C LEU A 247 -10.43 5.28 -13.69
N HIS A 248 -11.28 4.78 -14.60
CA HIS A 248 -12.68 4.52 -14.29
C HIS A 248 -12.83 3.50 -13.15
N SER A 249 -12.06 2.41 -13.19
CA SER A 249 -12.09 1.35 -12.16
C SER A 249 -11.85 1.85 -10.75
N LEU A 250 -11.22 3.01 -10.58
CA LEU A 250 -10.97 3.61 -9.28
C LEU A 250 -12.27 3.90 -8.51
N ILE A 251 -13.38 4.21 -9.19
CA ILE A 251 -14.68 4.47 -8.53
C ILE A 251 -15.20 3.27 -7.72
N HIS A 252 -14.76 2.06 -8.09
CA HIS A 252 -15.15 0.80 -7.43
C HIS A 252 -14.14 0.34 -6.37
N LEU A 253 -13.03 1.06 -6.17
CA LEU A 253 -11.93 0.66 -5.29
C LEU A 253 -12.39 0.38 -3.87
N VAL A 254 -13.19 1.30 -3.31
CA VAL A 254 -13.56 1.25 -1.90
C VAL A 254 -14.48 0.07 -1.60
N ASP A 255 -15.31 -0.35 -2.56
CA ASP A 255 -16.18 -1.52 -2.40
C ASP A 255 -15.37 -2.82 -2.28
N ASP A 256 -14.29 -2.95 -3.07
CA ASP A 256 -13.37 -4.09 -2.96
C ASP A 256 -12.61 -4.05 -1.62
N VAL A 257 -12.18 -2.87 -1.17
CA VAL A 257 -11.47 -2.70 0.12
C VAL A 257 -12.38 -3.00 1.31
N GLU A 258 -13.63 -2.57 1.26
CA GLU A 258 -14.62 -2.86 2.31
C GLU A 258 -14.93 -4.36 2.38
N ARG A 259 -14.94 -5.07 1.23
CA ARG A 259 -15.19 -6.53 1.19
C ARG A 259 -13.98 -7.36 1.59
N PHE A 260 -12.78 -7.02 1.12
CA PHE A 260 -11.59 -7.87 1.27
C PHE A 260 -10.58 -7.39 2.31
N GLY A 261 -10.82 -6.24 2.92
CA GLY A 261 -9.88 -5.58 3.80
C GLY A 261 -8.94 -4.64 3.04
N PRO A 262 -7.89 -4.10 3.68
CA PRO A 262 -7.02 -3.12 3.05
C PRO A 262 -6.34 -3.64 1.79
N LEU A 263 -5.90 -2.71 0.93
CA LEU A 263 -5.27 -2.99 -0.36
C LEU A 263 -4.17 -4.08 -0.31
N GLY A 264 -3.37 -4.10 0.77
CA GLY A 264 -2.32 -5.11 0.95
C GLY A 264 -2.80 -6.55 1.19
N LYS A 265 -4.11 -6.79 1.35
CA LYS A 265 -4.67 -8.12 1.62
C LYS A 265 -5.13 -8.86 0.37
N PHE A 266 -5.22 -8.18 -0.77
CA PHE A 266 -5.65 -8.76 -2.05
C PHE A 266 -4.82 -8.23 -3.23
N ASP A 267 -3.57 -7.83 -2.98
CA ASP A 267 -2.68 -7.34 -4.03
C ASP A 267 -1.94 -8.48 -4.78
N ALA A 268 -1.53 -8.17 -6.00
CA ALA A 268 -0.89 -9.12 -6.92
C ALA A 268 0.62 -9.28 -6.69
N TYR A 269 1.23 -8.55 -5.74
CA TYR A 269 2.68 -8.55 -5.51
C TYR A 269 3.26 -9.94 -5.23
N PRO A 270 2.67 -10.77 -4.31
CA PRO A 270 3.19 -12.10 -4.03
C PRO A 270 3.16 -13.02 -5.25
N PHE A 271 2.14 -12.90 -6.08
CA PHE A 271 1.96 -13.70 -7.29
C PHE A 271 3.00 -13.35 -8.36
N GLU A 272 3.24 -12.06 -8.60
CA GLU A 272 4.30 -11.60 -9.51
C GLU A 272 5.69 -12.02 -9.07
N SER A 273 5.99 -11.91 -7.76
CA SER A 273 7.24 -12.40 -7.20
C SER A 273 7.40 -13.91 -7.39
N LYS A 274 6.34 -14.70 -7.15
CA LYS A 274 6.39 -16.15 -7.36
C LYS A 274 6.53 -16.51 -8.84
N LEU A 275 5.85 -15.79 -9.72
CA LEU A 275 5.94 -15.97 -11.17
C LEU A 275 7.37 -15.71 -11.67
N PHE A 276 8.04 -14.68 -11.14
CA PHE A 276 9.46 -14.44 -11.42
C PHE A 276 10.34 -15.63 -10.99
N CYS A 277 10.12 -16.19 -9.81
CA CYS A 277 10.83 -17.40 -9.38
C CYS A 277 10.59 -18.59 -10.33
N ILE A 278 9.34 -18.81 -10.75
CA ILE A 278 8.98 -19.89 -11.69
C ILE A 278 9.69 -19.68 -13.04
N LYS A 279 9.71 -18.45 -13.56
CA LYS A 279 10.39 -18.12 -14.83
C LYS A 279 11.88 -18.46 -14.78
N ASN A 280 12.54 -18.26 -13.64
CA ASN A 280 13.95 -18.61 -13.46
C ASN A 280 14.22 -20.13 -13.42
N LEU A 281 13.19 -20.97 -13.24
CA LEU A 281 13.32 -22.43 -13.35
C LEU A 281 13.35 -22.89 -14.81
N ILE A 282 12.96 -22.05 -15.76
CA ILE A 282 12.91 -22.35 -17.19
C ILE A 282 14.23 -21.92 -17.84
N ARG A 283 14.98 -22.86 -18.41
CA ARG A 283 16.24 -22.59 -19.12
C ARG A 283 16.08 -22.43 -20.63
N SER A 284 15.03 -23.03 -21.20
CA SER A 284 14.75 -22.96 -22.63
C SER A 284 13.24 -23.07 -22.91
N GLY A 285 12.82 -22.71 -24.12
CA GLY A 285 11.44 -22.88 -24.57
C GLY A 285 10.99 -24.32 -24.78
N ASN A 286 11.88 -25.31 -24.67
CA ASN A 286 11.55 -26.73 -24.91
C ASN A 286 10.89 -27.36 -23.67
N LYS A 287 9.61 -27.74 -23.75
CA LYS A 287 8.86 -28.37 -22.64
C LYS A 287 8.96 -27.58 -21.31
N PRO A 288 8.56 -26.29 -21.28
CA PRO A 288 8.74 -25.42 -20.12
C PRO A 288 8.02 -25.94 -18.87
N LEU A 289 6.81 -26.49 -19.02
CA LEU A 289 6.06 -27.08 -17.90
C LEU A 289 6.82 -28.26 -17.27
N SER A 290 7.37 -29.16 -18.08
CA SER A 290 8.15 -30.30 -17.59
C SER A 290 9.44 -29.85 -16.89
N GLN A 291 10.11 -28.81 -17.39
CA GLN A 291 11.29 -28.22 -16.73
C GLN A 291 10.92 -27.71 -15.33
N VAL A 292 9.86 -26.91 -15.23
CA VAL A 292 9.38 -26.37 -13.95
C VAL A 292 8.99 -27.50 -12.99
N ALA A 293 8.17 -28.46 -13.43
CA ALA A 293 7.71 -29.56 -12.60
C ALA A 293 8.87 -30.39 -12.03
N LYS A 294 9.82 -30.80 -12.90
CA LYS A 294 11.01 -31.56 -12.47
C LYS A 294 11.85 -30.77 -11.47
N ARG A 295 12.06 -29.46 -11.72
CA ARG A 295 12.87 -28.62 -10.84
C ARG A 295 12.21 -28.36 -9.50
N ILE A 296 10.88 -28.22 -9.44
CA ILE A 296 10.14 -28.10 -8.17
C ILE A 296 10.29 -29.38 -7.35
N ILE A 297 10.15 -30.56 -7.98
CA ILE A 297 10.34 -31.86 -7.31
C ILE A 297 11.76 -31.96 -6.73
N GLU A 298 12.78 -31.61 -7.50
CA GLU A 298 14.18 -31.59 -7.04
C GLU A 298 14.38 -30.66 -5.83
N ILE A 299 13.80 -29.46 -5.86
CA ILE A 299 13.89 -28.51 -4.74
C ILE A 299 13.19 -29.08 -3.51
N GLN A 300 11.98 -29.62 -3.64
CA GLN A 300 11.23 -30.18 -2.52
C GLN A 300 11.95 -31.36 -1.86
N GLN A 301 12.61 -32.21 -2.66
CA GLN A 301 13.41 -33.33 -2.15
C GLN A 301 14.64 -32.84 -1.35
N ASN A 302 15.22 -31.71 -1.71
CA ASN A 302 16.37 -31.13 -1.01
C ASN A 302 15.98 -30.27 0.22
N VAL A 303 14.75 -29.75 0.29
CA VAL A 303 14.29 -28.86 1.37
C VAL A 303 13.84 -29.62 2.63
N ASN A 304 13.63 -30.93 2.56
CA ASN A 304 13.32 -31.77 3.74
C ASN A 304 14.44 -31.83 4.82
N VAL A 305 15.50 -31.02 4.71
CA VAL A 305 16.64 -30.95 5.64
C VAL A 305 16.76 -29.58 6.35
N LEU A 306 15.94 -28.58 6.04
CA LEU A 306 16.06 -27.25 6.68
C LEU A 306 14.71 -26.74 7.23
N ASP A 307 14.70 -26.61 8.55
CA ASP A 307 13.67 -26.12 9.46
C ASP A 307 12.56 -25.24 8.86
N THR A 308 11.33 -25.73 8.99
CA THR A 308 10.15 -24.88 9.15
C THR A 308 10.06 -24.43 10.61
N SER A 309 10.90 -23.48 11.01
CA SER A 309 10.63 -22.72 12.22
C SER A 309 9.42 -21.84 11.94
N GLU A 310 8.30 -22.09 12.60
CA GLU A 310 7.20 -21.13 12.69
C GLU A 310 7.81 -19.77 13.08
N GLU A 311 7.54 -18.70 12.31
CA GLU A 311 7.97 -17.36 12.68
C GLU A 311 7.29 -17.01 14.01
N ASP A 312 8.03 -17.17 15.11
CA ASP A 312 7.58 -16.79 16.44
C ASP A 312 7.15 -15.32 16.39
N GLN A 313 5.88 -15.08 16.70
CA GLN A 313 5.28 -13.73 16.68
C GLN A 313 5.69 -12.90 17.91
N SER A 314 6.46 -13.49 18.83
CA SER A 314 7.00 -12.80 20.00
C SER A 314 7.96 -11.66 19.59
N PRO A 315 8.01 -10.55 20.36
CA PRO A 315 8.99 -9.51 20.12
C PRO A 315 10.42 -10.03 20.32
N GLN A 316 11.31 -9.78 19.35
CA GLN A 316 12.71 -10.21 19.40
C GLN A 316 13.61 -9.00 19.64
N LEU A 317 14.37 -9.01 20.75
CA LEU A 317 15.31 -7.95 21.10
C LEU A 317 16.53 -7.97 20.17
N ILE A 318 17.02 -6.79 19.77
CA ILE A 318 18.08 -6.64 18.77
C ILE A 318 19.29 -5.97 19.40
N ALA A 319 20.44 -6.64 19.32
CA ALA A 319 21.76 -6.16 19.74
C ALA A 319 21.78 -5.64 21.18
N GLN A 320 22.07 -6.54 22.12
CA GLN A 320 22.29 -6.20 23.53
C GLN A 320 23.45 -5.22 23.66
N LEU A 321 23.27 -4.23 24.52
CA LEU A 321 24.20 -3.14 24.79
C LEU A 321 24.78 -3.29 26.20
N GLY A 322 25.99 -2.77 26.41
CA GLY A 322 26.59 -2.72 27.72
C GLY A 322 25.96 -1.65 28.63
N SER A 323 26.12 -1.81 29.93
CA SER A 323 25.63 -0.86 30.95
C SER A 323 26.16 0.57 30.77
N GLU A 324 27.34 0.70 30.17
CA GLU A 324 28.00 1.97 29.85
C GLU A 324 27.28 2.80 28.78
N GLU A 325 26.40 2.18 27.99
CA GLU A 325 25.55 2.89 27.02
C GLU A 325 24.28 3.48 27.68
N ALA A 326 24.04 3.18 28.96
CA ALA A 326 22.91 3.73 29.69
C ALA A 326 23.08 5.23 29.99
N PRO A 327 22.08 6.07 29.68
CA PRO A 327 22.01 7.42 30.20
C PRO A 327 22.09 7.44 31.74
N GLN A 328 22.81 8.42 32.30
CA GLN A 328 22.95 8.57 33.76
C GLN A 328 21.62 8.60 34.52
N GLU A 329 20.59 9.20 33.92
CA GLU A 329 19.24 9.28 34.48
C GLU A 329 18.57 7.90 34.68
N LEU A 330 19.02 6.86 33.96
CA LEU A 330 18.50 5.51 34.07
C LEU A 330 19.33 4.60 34.99
N ALA A 331 20.51 5.03 35.45
CA ALA A 331 21.44 4.18 36.18
C ALA A 331 20.83 3.55 37.44
N THR A 332 20.09 4.35 38.24
CA THR A 332 19.40 3.85 39.44
C THR A 332 18.32 2.83 39.08
N LEU A 333 17.50 3.14 38.07
CA LEU A 333 16.39 2.27 37.64
C LEU A 333 16.90 0.93 37.09
N ILE A 334 17.99 0.96 36.32
CA ILE A 334 18.60 -0.25 35.74
C ILE A 334 19.07 -1.20 36.85
N ASN A 335 19.73 -0.65 37.88
CA ASN A 335 20.22 -1.43 39.01
C ASN A 335 19.08 -1.99 39.88
N GLU A 336 18.01 -1.21 40.07
CA GLU A 336 16.85 -1.63 40.89
C GLU A 336 15.98 -2.69 40.21
N LYS A 337 15.86 -2.68 38.88
CA LYS A 337 14.91 -3.51 38.11
C LYS A 337 15.53 -4.54 37.17
N GLN A 338 16.83 -4.85 37.33
CA GLN A 338 17.57 -5.78 36.47
C GLN A 338 17.33 -5.54 34.97
N LEU A 339 17.39 -4.28 34.54
CA LEU A 339 17.05 -3.94 33.15
C LEU A 339 18.22 -4.24 32.21
N GLU A 340 17.96 -5.03 31.17
CA GLU A 340 18.88 -5.23 30.06
C GLU A 340 18.64 -4.19 28.96
N LEU A 341 19.72 -3.72 28.34
CA LEU A 341 19.72 -2.65 27.34
C LEU A 341 19.87 -3.23 25.94
N TYR A 342 19.09 -2.72 24.98
CA TYR A 342 19.12 -3.14 23.59
C TYR A 342 19.04 -1.95 22.63
N ALA A 343 19.66 -2.10 21.47
CA ALA A 343 19.60 -1.10 20.39
C ALA A 343 18.23 -1.07 19.70
N GLY A 344 17.47 -2.16 19.76
CA GLY A 344 16.23 -2.27 19.02
C GLY A 344 15.38 -3.48 19.38
N ILE A 345 14.25 -3.58 18.70
CA ILE A 345 13.29 -4.66 18.86
C ILE A 345 12.61 -4.93 17.52
N LYS A 346 12.41 -6.21 17.19
CA LYS A 346 11.59 -6.67 16.07
C LYS A 346 10.24 -7.10 16.62
N ILE A 347 9.17 -6.56 16.05
CA ILE A 347 7.78 -6.84 16.44
C ILE A 347 7.04 -7.27 15.19
N LYS A 348 6.58 -8.52 15.15
CA LYS A 348 5.93 -9.10 13.96
C LYS A 348 6.80 -8.87 12.72
N ASN A 349 6.35 -8.00 11.83
CA ASN A 349 6.93 -7.78 10.50
C ASN A 349 7.71 -6.47 10.38
N PHE A 350 7.95 -5.74 11.48
CA PHE A 350 8.73 -4.50 11.47
C PHE A 350 9.74 -4.47 12.63
N CYS A 351 10.77 -3.63 12.51
CA CYS A 351 11.78 -3.46 13.55
C CYS A 351 11.97 -1.99 13.90
N ILE A 352 12.23 -1.72 15.16
CA ILE A 352 12.68 -0.44 15.67
C ILE A 352 14.16 -0.59 15.98
N ASN A 353 14.98 0.37 15.57
CA ASN A 353 16.41 0.35 15.85
C ASN A 353 16.92 1.78 16.05
N SER A 354 17.44 2.08 17.25
CA SER A 354 17.91 3.42 17.59
C SER A 354 19.23 3.80 16.91
N LYS A 355 19.98 2.84 16.36
CA LYS A 355 21.22 3.10 15.60
C LYS A 355 20.94 3.74 14.23
N HIS A 356 19.71 3.66 13.73
CA HIS A 356 19.30 4.24 12.45
C HIS A 356 18.16 5.24 12.68
N ASN A 357 18.36 6.50 12.29
CA ASN A 357 17.39 7.56 12.55
C ASN A 357 16.01 7.25 11.93
N GLU A 358 16.00 6.74 10.70
CA GLU A 358 14.83 6.31 9.96
C GLU A 358 14.05 5.15 10.63
N ASP A 359 14.69 4.37 11.50
CA ASP A 359 14.07 3.25 12.22
C ASP A 359 13.73 3.58 13.68
N SER A 360 13.99 4.82 14.12
CA SER A 360 13.90 5.24 15.53
C SER A 360 12.59 5.95 15.89
N TRP A 361 11.69 6.17 14.93
CA TRP A 361 10.47 6.95 15.13
C TRP A 361 9.23 6.07 15.27
N ILE A 362 8.42 6.37 16.28
CA ILE A 362 7.12 5.74 16.51
C ILE A 362 6.05 6.79 16.82
N ILE A 363 4.79 6.35 16.84
CA ILE A 363 3.68 7.12 17.40
C ILE A 363 3.02 6.29 18.50
N SER A 364 2.69 6.94 19.62
CA SER A 364 1.98 6.30 20.73
C SER A 364 0.47 6.25 20.49
N LYS A 365 -0.25 5.47 21.30
CA LYS A 365 -1.72 5.44 21.31
C LYS A 365 -2.35 6.80 21.62
N LEU A 366 -1.64 7.67 22.33
CA LEU A 366 -2.02 9.08 22.54
C LEU A 366 -1.71 9.99 21.35
N LYS A 367 -1.28 9.42 20.21
CA LYS A 367 -0.97 10.11 18.95
C LYS A 367 0.18 11.11 19.03
N ASN A 368 1.11 10.89 19.98
CA ASN A 368 2.33 11.69 20.10
C ASN A 368 3.50 10.93 19.47
N ILE A 369 4.28 11.63 18.65
CA ILE A 369 5.46 11.06 18.02
C ILE A 369 6.61 11.00 19.02
N PHE A 370 7.29 9.86 19.05
CA PHE A 370 8.35 9.57 20.00
C PHE A 370 9.57 9.03 19.25
N LYS A 371 10.73 9.61 19.54
CA LYS A 371 12.03 9.16 19.06
C LYS A 371 12.66 8.24 20.08
N ILE A 372 12.90 6.99 19.70
CA ILE A 372 13.49 5.96 20.54
C ILE A 372 15.01 6.07 20.48
N THR A 373 15.63 6.05 21.64
CA THR A 373 17.09 6.04 21.78
C THR A 373 17.59 4.71 22.34
N LEU A 374 16.81 4.04 23.19
CA LEU A 374 17.15 2.72 23.74
C LEU A 374 15.89 1.88 23.96
N VAL A 375 16.05 0.55 23.95
CA VAL A 375 15.06 -0.42 24.37
C VAL A 375 15.54 -1.06 25.67
N LEU A 376 14.64 -1.17 26.65
CA LEU A 376 14.90 -1.76 27.97
C LEU A 376 14.04 -3.01 28.12
N HIS A 377 14.64 -4.10 28.56
CA HIS A 377 13.97 -5.35 28.87
C HIS A 377 14.09 -5.63 30.36
N ASP A 378 12.94 -5.79 31.02
CA ASP A 378 12.84 -6.16 32.42
C ASP A 378 12.84 -7.69 32.51
N THR A 379 13.94 -8.27 32.99
CA THR A 379 14.15 -9.72 33.01
C THR A 379 13.25 -10.43 34.03
N ASP A 380 12.78 -9.72 35.06
CA ASP A 380 11.89 -10.27 36.08
C ASP A 380 10.45 -10.40 35.58
N THR A 381 9.97 -9.40 34.83
CA THR A 381 8.57 -9.33 34.37
C THR A 381 8.39 -9.69 32.90
N GLY A 382 9.47 -9.76 32.12
CA GLY A 382 9.45 -9.91 30.66
C GLY A 382 8.93 -8.68 29.91
N ASN A 383 8.73 -7.55 30.61
CA ASN A 383 8.21 -6.34 30.01
C ASN A 383 9.28 -5.59 29.20
N VAL A 384 8.83 -4.97 28.12
CA VAL A 384 9.69 -4.10 27.30
C VAL A 384 9.26 -2.64 27.47
N LEU A 385 10.23 -1.79 27.76
CA LEU A 385 10.08 -0.33 27.82
C LEU A 385 10.91 0.32 26.72
N LEU A 386 10.36 1.36 26.11
CA LEU A 386 11.02 2.17 25.09
C LEU A 386 11.48 3.48 25.73
N TYR A 387 12.77 3.74 25.71
CA TYR A 387 13.35 4.98 26.23
C TYR A 387 13.69 5.95 25.10
N GLY A 388 13.34 7.22 25.28
CA GLY A 388 13.45 8.21 24.22
C GLY A 388 12.78 9.54 24.54
N LYS A 389 12.45 10.32 23.52
CA LYS A 389 11.90 11.69 23.67
C LYS A 389 10.69 11.90 22.78
N TYR A 390 9.67 12.56 23.31
CA TYR A 390 8.54 13.05 22.51
C TYR A 390 8.95 14.26 21.65
N LEU A 391 8.31 14.41 20.50
CA LEU A 391 8.33 15.70 19.80
C LEU A 391 7.53 16.72 20.60
N SER A 392 8.17 17.86 20.90
CA SER A 392 7.54 19.00 21.57
C SER A 392 6.58 19.74 20.63
N ASN A 393 6.85 19.69 19.33
CA ASN A 393 6.02 20.32 18.30
C ASN A 393 5.63 19.32 17.19
N GLN A 394 4.34 19.03 17.09
CA GLN A 394 3.76 18.32 15.95
C GLN A 394 2.45 19.00 15.54
N PHE A 395 2.20 19.11 14.24
CA PHE A 395 1.02 19.78 13.69
C PHE A 395 0.57 19.13 12.38
N ASP A 396 -0.62 19.48 11.90
CA ASP A 396 -1.13 19.02 10.61
C ASP A 396 -0.24 19.51 9.46
N PHE A 397 0.18 18.61 8.58
CA PHE A 397 0.93 18.97 7.36
C PHE A 397 0.02 19.61 6.31
N PHE A 398 -1.25 19.18 6.28
CA PHE A 398 -2.32 19.78 5.47
C PHE A 398 -3.66 19.61 6.20
N THR A 399 -4.61 20.51 5.91
CA THR A 399 -5.94 20.53 6.55
C THR A 399 -7.10 20.21 5.61
N THR A 400 -6.85 20.26 4.30
CA THR A 400 -7.81 19.96 3.22
C THR A 400 -7.29 18.78 2.41
N PRO A 401 -8.14 17.84 1.94
CA PRO A 401 -9.59 17.75 2.16
C PRO A 401 -9.99 17.29 3.56
N LEU A 402 -9.02 16.79 4.34
CA LEU A 402 -9.16 16.46 5.75
C LEU A 402 -7.84 16.74 6.46
N ARG A 403 -7.88 16.90 7.78
CA ARG A 403 -6.68 17.10 8.60
C ARG A 403 -5.76 15.90 8.51
N SER A 404 -4.50 16.10 8.17
CA SER A 404 -3.51 15.04 8.02
C SER A 404 -3.36 14.19 9.29
N SER A 405 -3.57 14.77 10.48
CA SER A 405 -3.62 14.06 11.76
C SER A 405 -4.74 13.01 11.87
N SER A 406 -5.84 13.15 11.11
CA SER A 406 -6.87 12.11 10.99
C SER A 406 -6.32 10.85 10.31
N LEU A 407 -5.27 11.02 9.51
CA LEU A 407 -4.47 9.96 8.91
C LEU A 407 -3.19 9.68 9.71
N LEU A 408 -3.04 10.17 10.94
CA LEU A 408 -1.80 10.04 11.73
C LEU A 408 -0.57 10.62 11.01
N ILE A 409 -0.78 11.56 10.08
CA ILE A 409 0.30 12.26 9.36
C ILE A 409 0.53 13.60 10.05
N TYR A 410 1.78 13.83 10.46
CA TYR A 410 2.16 15.04 11.20
C TYR A 410 3.42 15.66 10.62
N ALA A 411 3.55 16.97 10.76
CA ALA A 411 4.74 17.73 10.48
C ALA A 411 5.39 18.23 11.77
N SER A 412 6.72 18.44 11.76
CA SER A 412 7.46 18.95 12.90
C SER A 412 8.75 19.66 12.48
N ASN A 413 9.24 20.56 13.34
CA ASN A 413 10.56 21.18 13.23
C ASN A 413 11.64 20.46 14.06
N LEU A 414 11.34 19.23 14.50
CA LEU A 414 12.23 18.30 15.20
C LEU A 414 12.71 18.81 16.56
N GLU A 415 11.85 19.53 17.29
CA GLU A 415 12.12 19.89 18.68
C GLU A 415 11.74 18.72 19.59
N LEU A 416 12.70 18.21 20.35
CA LEU A 416 12.51 17.08 21.27
C LEU A 416 12.42 17.59 22.71
N GLY A 417 11.48 17.01 23.46
CA GLY A 417 11.30 17.32 24.88
C GLY A 417 12.26 16.56 25.79
N CYS A 418 11.87 16.43 27.06
CA CYS A 418 12.59 15.62 28.04
C CYS A 418 12.48 14.12 27.74
N ALA A 419 13.47 13.36 28.21
CA ALA A 419 13.45 11.92 28.08
C ALA A 419 12.30 11.29 28.90
N LYS A 420 11.72 10.20 28.38
CA LYS A 420 10.63 9.46 28.99
C LYS A 420 10.78 7.97 28.72
N LEU A 421 10.14 7.17 29.56
CA LEU A 421 9.91 5.75 29.36
C LEU A 421 8.49 5.55 28.83
N LEU A 422 8.35 4.69 27.84
CA LEU A 422 7.08 4.33 27.22
C LEU A 422 6.93 2.81 27.22
N PRO A 423 5.89 2.24 27.83
CA PRO A 423 5.62 0.81 27.71
C PRO A 423 5.41 0.38 26.26
N LEU A 424 5.88 -0.81 25.88
CA LEU A 424 5.66 -1.33 24.52
C LEU A 424 4.17 -1.41 24.16
N SER A 425 3.31 -1.62 25.14
CA SER A 425 1.84 -1.63 24.98
C SER A 425 1.27 -0.31 24.47
N ASP A 426 1.98 0.81 24.62
CA ASP A 426 1.54 2.13 24.20
C ASP A 426 1.98 2.48 22.76
N LEU A 427 2.78 1.61 22.12
CA LEU A 427 3.11 1.73 20.71
C LEU A 427 1.83 1.57 19.88
N LEU A 428 1.58 2.51 18.96
CA LEU A 428 0.51 2.41 17.97
C LEU A 428 1.04 2.02 16.59
N SER A 429 2.15 2.62 16.17
CA SER A 429 2.78 2.35 14.87
C SER A 429 4.23 2.82 14.84
N LYS A 430 5.05 2.18 14.01
CA LYS A 430 6.30 2.77 13.54
C LYS A 430 6.00 3.92 12.57
N MET A 431 6.85 4.95 12.54
CA MET A 431 6.69 6.12 11.69
C MET A 431 7.80 6.18 10.64
N VAL A 432 7.43 6.48 9.40
CA VAL A 432 8.33 6.89 8.32
C VAL A 432 8.56 8.39 8.45
N SER A 433 9.83 8.80 8.61
CA SER A 433 10.24 10.21 8.66
C SER A 433 10.76 10.68 7.31
N ILE A 434 10.11 11.67 6.70
CA ILE A 434 10.55 12.30 5.45
C ILE A 434 11.11 13.69 5.79
N GLU A 435 12.44 13.78 5.85
CA GLU A 435 13.12 15.05 6.10
C GLU A 435 12.95 16.01 4.91
N THR A 436 12.51 17.23 5.21
CA THR A 436 12.46 18.31 4.23
C THR A 436 13.65 19.24 4.49
N ARG A 437 14.58 19.31 3.54
CA ARG A 437 15.84 20.08 3.67
C ARG A 437 15.66 21.55 3.26
N GLN A 438 14.51 22.15 3.59
CA GLN A 438 14.14 23.49 3.09
C GLN A 438 13.47 24.37 4.14
N LYS A 439 13.68 25.69 3.99
CA LYS A 439 13.18 26.70 4.93
C LYS A 439 11.66 26.92 4.87
N SER A 440 11.04 26.70 3.71
CA SER A 440 9.60 26.93 3.49
C SER A 440 8.70 25.77 3.92
N LEU A 441 9.29 24.66 4.34
CA LEU A 441 8.58 23.46 4.77
C LEU A 441 9.01 23.07 6.19
N PRO A 442 8.15 22.36 6.94
CA PRO A 442 8.54 21.78 8.23
C PRO A 442 9.73 20.85 8.05
N LYS A 443 10.68 20.83 8.99
CA LYS A 443 11.92 20.04 8.85
C LYS A 443 11.66 18.55 8.58
N CYS A 444 10.55 17.99 9.07
CA CYS A 444 10.19 16.62 8.80
C CYS A 444 8.68 16.42 8.72
N VAL A 445 8.26 15.49 7.87
CA VAL A 445 6.89 14.96 7.80
C VAL A 445 6.92 13.49 8.19
N PHE A 446 6.06 13.12 9.13
CA PHE A 446 5.94 11.77 9.69
C PHE A 446 4.67 11.11 9.19
N LEU A 447 4.78 9.89 8.68
CA LEU A 447 3.66 9.07 8.21
C LEU A 447 3.71 7.69 8.88
N PRO A 448 2.58 7.07 9.23
CA PRO A 448 2.60 5.73 9.80
C PRO A 448 3.09 4.72 8.76
N LEU A 449 4.01 3.84 9.16
CA LEU A 449 4.38 2.69 8.36
C LEU A 449 3.18 1.72 8.32
N ILE A 450 2.54 1.62 7.16
CA ILE A 450 1.17 1.09 7.03
C ILE A 450 0.97 -0.30 7.64
N HIS A 451 1.95 -1.19 7.51
CA HIS A 451 1.85 -2.57 8.03
C HIS A 451 2.27 -2.70 9.51
N SER A 452 2.68 -1.61 10.16
CA SER A 452 3.03 -1.57 11.59
C SER A 452 1.91 -1.01 12.49
N LEU A 453 0.83 -0.49 11.89
CA LEU A 453 -0.35 -0.03 12.62
C LEU A 453 -1.00 -1.21 13.35
N MET A 454 -1.01 -1.14 14.69
CA MET A 454 -1.54 -2.18 15.58
C MET A 454 -3.01 -2.02 15.90
#